data_AF-A0A162CGI2-F1
#
_entry.id   AF-A0A162CGI2-F1
#
_cell.length_a   1.000
_cell.length_b   1.000
_cell.length_c   1.000
_cell.angle_alpha   90.00
_cell.angle_beta   90.00
_cell.angle_gamma   90.00
#
_symmetry.space_group_name_H-M   'P 1'
#
loop_
_entity.id
_entity.type
_entity.pdbx_description
1 polymer ?
#
loop_
_entity_poly.entity_id
_entity_poly.type
_entity_poly.pdbx_seq_one_letter_code
_entity_poly.pdbx_strand_id
1 'polypeptide(L)'
;MSLPEVLISSMLLASSSSAALGVWSQATATWQQSRTLQQTADQLELMQLASHRWLRQHGAERNLVIPGLDPCLLDASAVAVALDQAVPLPQGMTRQWVVDSEQLGIWQELSALNADGEVLLQRRQLVSPAAYGLCRS
;
A
#
# COMPACT_ATOMS: atom_id res chain seq x y z
N MET A 1 48.54 -34.12 18.01
CA MET A 1 47.14 -33.84 18.37
C MET A 1 46.82 -34.57 19.65
N SER A 2 46.60 -33.82 20.72
CA SER A 2 46.21 -34.34 22.03
C SER A 2 44.68 -34.36 22.16
N LEU A 3 44.14 -35.29 22.96
CA LEU A 3 42.72 -35.34 23.31
C LEU A 3 42.10 -33.97 23.71
N PRO A 4 42.77 -33.12 24.53
CA PRO A 4 42.22 -31.80 24.86
C PRO A 4 42.15 -30.84 23.67
N GLU A 5 43.08 -30.89 22.71
CA GLU A 5 43.00 -30.04 21.49
C GLU A 5 41.78 -30.39 20.63
N VAL A 6 41.44 -31.68 20.52
CA VAL A 6 40.28 -32.14 19.75
C VAL A 6 38.98 -31.68 20.43
N LEU A 7 38.89 -31.77 21.76
CA LEU A 7 37.73 -31.33 22.52
C LEU A 7 37.51 -29.81 22.37
N ILE A 8 38.56 -29.01 22.54
CA ILE A 8 38.49 -27.55 22.39
C ILE A 8 38.08 -27.19 20.96
N SER A 9 38.70 -27.83 19.95
CA SER A 9 38.37 -27.59 18.54
C SER A 9 36.92 -27.96 18.22
N SER A 10 36.42 -29.08 18.76
CA SER A 10 35.02 -29.50 18.56
C SER A 10 34.01 -28.58 19.24
N MET A 11 34.34 -28.05 20.43
CA MET A 11 33.47 -27.13 21.16
C MET A 11 33.41 -25.76 20.48
N LEU A 12 34.56 -25.25 19.99
CA LEU A 12 34.62 -24.04 19.18
C LEU A 12 33.86 -24.21 17.87
N LEU A 13 34.02 -25.35 17.19
CA LEU A 13 33.30 -25.65 15.96
C LEU A 13 31.78 -25.70 16.20
N ALA A 14 31.34 -26.35 17.28
CA ALA A 14 29.93 -26.46 17.63
C ALA A 14 29.30 -25.09 17.97
N SER A 15 30.02 -24.25 18.72
CA SER A 15 29.54 -22.91 19.08
C SER A 15 29.50 -21.97 17.87
N SER A 16 30.56 -21.98 17.04
CA SER A 16 30.59 -21.20 15.79
C SER A 16 29.50 -21.65 14.80
N SER A 17 29.28 -22.95 14.66
CA SER A 17 28.22 -23.49 13.78
C SER A 17 26.83 -23.10 14.27
N SER A 18 26.59 -23.15 15.59
CA SER A 18 25.31 -22.74 16.17
C SER A 18 25.05 -21.25 16.01
N ALA A 19 26.07 -20.41 16.23
CA ALA A 19 25.96 -18.97 16.00
C ALA A 19 25.69 -18.64 14.53
N ALA A 20 26.38 -19.31 13.60
CA ALA A 20 26.15 -19.14 12.17
C ALA A 20 24.71 -19.53 11.77
N LEU A 21 24.21 -20.68 12.22
CA LEU A 21 22.84 -21.11 11.96
C LEU A 21 21.80 -20.13 12.55
N GLY A 22 22.09 -19.55 13.71
CA GLY A 22 21.25 -18.49 14.31
C GLY A 22 21.17 -17.24 13.44
N VAL A 23 22.29 -16.78 12.88
CA VAL A 23 22.31 -15.62 11.96
C VAL A 23 21.57 -15.93 10.66
N TRP A 24 21.76 -17.12 10.09
CA TRP A 24 21.06 -17.52 8.87
C TRP A 24 19.55 -17.65 9.08
N SER A 25 19.10 -18.26 10.18
CA SER A 25 17.68 -18.39 10.47
C SER A 25 17.02 -17.02 10.66
N GLN A 26 17.67 -16.11 11.38
CA GLN A 26 17.21 -14.74 11.54
C GLN A 26 17.16 -13.99 10.19
N ALA A 27 18.19 -14.12 9.35
CA ALA A 27 18.22 -13.51 8.03
C ALA A 27 17.11 -14.05 7.10
N THR A 28 16.81 -15.35 7.17
CA THR A 28 15.70 -15.92 6.39
C THR A 28 14.35 -15.42 6.88
N ALA A 29 14.16 -15.28 8.20
CA ALA A 29 12.92 -14.76 8.77
C ALA A 29 12.69 -13.29 8.38
N THR A 30 13.73 -12.45 8.47
CA THR A 30 13.64 -11.04 8.05
C THR A 30 13.40 -10.92 6.55
N TRP A 31 14.07 -11.74 5.73
CA TRP A 31 13.85 -11.75 4.28
C TRP A 31 12.40 -12.11 3.92
N GLN A 32 11.83 -13.13 4.55
CA GLN A 32 10.45 -13.53 4.33
C GLN A 32 9.48 -12.41 4.72
N GLN A 33 9.71 -11.76 5.86
CA GLN A 33 8.88 -10.63 6.30
C GLN A 33 8.97 -9.45 5.34
N SER A 34 10.17 -9.07 4.89
CA SER A 34 10.38 -8.02 3.90
C SER A 34 9.69 -8.33 2.57
N ARG A 35 9.73 -9.59 2.13
CA ARG A 35 9.06 -10.03 0.90
C ARG A 35 7.56 -9.85 0.99
N THR A 36 6.94 -10.23 2.11
CA THR A 36 5.49 -10.04 2.32
C THR A 36 5.12 -8.56 2.31
N LEU A 37 5.89 -7.71 3.00
CA LEU A 37 5.66 -6.26 3.00
C LEU A 37 5.77 -5.65 1.59
N GLN A 38 6.77 -6.09 0.82
CA GLN A 38 6.94 -5.63 -0.56
C GLN A 38 5.74 -6.02 -1.43
N GLN A 39 5.29 -7.28 -1.35
CA GLN A 39 4.11 -7.73 -2.10
C GLN A 39 2.85 -6.92 -1.75
N THR A 40 2.65 -6.60 -0.47
CA THR A 40 1.55 -5.74 -0.02
C THR A 40 1.70 -4.32 -0.57
N ALA A 41 2.91 -3.76 -0.57
CA ALA A 41 3.19 -2.43 -1.12
C ALA A 41 2.91 -2.38 -2.63
N ASP A 42 3.33 -3.40 -3.38
CA ASP A 42 3.09 -3.54 -4.81
C ASP A 42 1.59 -3.64 -5.10
N GLN A 43 0.84 -4.36 -4.27
CA GLN A 43 -0.60 -4.49 -4.45
C GLN A 43 -1.33 -3.16 -4.20
N LEU A 44 -0.93 -2.37 -3.20
CA LEU A 44 -1.47 -1.01 -3.00
C LEU A 44 -1.18 -0.11 -4.21
N GLU A 45 0.03 -0.20 -4.79
CA GLU A 45 0.40 0.55 -5.99
C GLU A 45 -0.43 0.14 -7.22
N LEU A 46 -0.68 -1.15 -7.41
CA LEU A 46 -1.58 -1.63 -8.44
C LEU A 46 -3.00 -1.08 -8.28
N MET A 47 -3.51 -1.03 -7.03
CA MET A 47 -4.84 -0.47 -6.77
C MET A 47 -4.91 1.03 -7.04
N GLN A 48 -3.84 1.76 -6.71
CA GLN A 48 -3.71 3.18 -6.99
C GLN A 48 -3.68 3.44 -8.50
N LEU A 49 -2.87 2.69 -9.25
CA LEU A 49 -2.79 2.77 -10.71
C LEU A 49 -4.10 2.40 -11.39
N ALA A 50 -4.80 1.38 -10.90
CA ALA A 50 -6.12 0.98 -11.41
C ALA A 50 -7.14 2.11 -11.21
N SER A 51 -7.17 2.72 -10.01
CA SER A 51 -8.04 3.86 -9.70
C SER A 51 -7.75 5.05 -10.61
N HIS A 52 -6.47 5.39 -10.78
CA HIS A 52 -6.02 6.47 -11.66
C HIS A 52 -6.44 6.25 -13.11
N ARG A 53 -6.18 5.05 -13.67
CA ARG A 53 -6.55 4.72 -15.05
C ARG A 53 -8.05 4.79 -15.25
N TRP A 54 -8.83 4.27 -14.29
CA TRP A 54 -10.28 4.31 -14.37
C TRP A 54 -10.81 5.73 -14.37
N LEU A 55 -10.34 6.60 -13.46
CA LEU A 55 -10.73 8.01 -13.39
C LEU A 55 -10.40 8.75 -14.69
N ARG A 56 -9.22 8.48 -15.27
CA ARG A 56 -8.79 9.11 -16.53
C ARG A 56 -9.63 8.69 -17.73
N GLN A 57 -10.10 7.45 -17.77
CA GLN A 57 -10.84 6.91 -18.90
C GLN A 57 -12.36 7.16 -18.80
N HIS A 58 -12.92 7.06 -17.59
CA HIS A 58 -14.37 7.03 -17.39
C HIS A 58 -14.87 8.18 -16.51
N GLY A 59 -13.99 8.95 -15.87
CA GLY A 59 -14.39 9.95 -14.88
C GLY A 59 -15.32 11.03 -15.43
N ALA A 60 -15.10 11.45 -16.68
CA ALA A 60 -15.91 12.49 -17.33
C ALA A 60 -17.38 12.06 -17.53
N GLU A 61 -17.65 10.75 -17.63
CA GLU A 61 -18.98 10.19 -17.88
C GLU A 61 -19.78 9.93 -16.59
N ARG A 62 -19.14 10.06 -15.42
CA ARG A 62 -19.64 9.52 -14.15
C ARG A 62 -20.18 10.56 -13.17
N ASN A 63 -20.35 11.82 -13.59
CA ASN A 63 -20.84 12.93 -12.76
C ASN A 63 -20.10 13.03 -11.41
N LEU A 64 -18.77 13.00 -11.45
CA LEU A 64 -17.92 12.97 -10.25
C LEU A 64 -17.68 14.35 -9.62
N VAL A 65 -18.21 15.41 -10.23
CA VAL A 65 -18.02 16.81 -9.84
C VAL A 65 -19.34 17.33 -9.27
N ILE A 66 -19.26 18.16 -8.24
CA ILE A 66 -20.45 18.80 -7.66
C ILE A 66 -20.96 19.86 -8.66
N PRO A 67 -22.22 19.77 -9.13
CA PRO A 67 -22.73 20.66 -10.16
C PRO A 67 -22.91 22.10 -9.64
N GLY A 68 -22.55 23.08 -10.46
CA GLY A 68 -22.80 24.50 -10.18
C GLY A 68 -21.84 25.17 -9.20
N LEU A 69 -20.75 24.49 -8.82
CA LEU A 69 -19.68 25.07 -8.00
C LEU A 69 -18.55 25.63 -8.88
N ASP A 70 -18.11 26.84 -8.50
CA ASP A 70 -16.88 27.48 -8.96
C ASP A 70 -16.06 27.88 -7.71
N PRO A 71 -14.89 27.27 -7.45
CA PRO A 71 -14.16 26.34 -8.32
C PRO A 71 -14.88 25.01 -8.51
N CYS A 72 -14.58 24.33 -9.61
CA CYS A 72 -15.01 22.96 -9.89
C CYS A 72 -14.44 22.01 -8.82
N LEU A 73 -15.30 21.29 -8.09
CA LEU A 73 -14.92 20.42 -6.96
C LEU A 73 -15.41 18.99 -7.15
N LEU A 74 -14.61 18.01 -6.72
CA LEU A 74 -15.03 16.61 -6.71
C LEU A 74 -16.04 16.34 -5.60
N ASP A 75 -17.04 15.52 -5.91
CA ASP A 75 -17.90 14.91 -4.90
C ASP A 75 -17.22 13.63 -4.40
N ALA A 76 -16.65 13.70 -3.19
CA ALA A 76 -15.96 12.57 -2.56
C ALA A 76 -16.85 11.32 -2.45
N SER A 77 -18.15 11.49 -2.22
CA SER A 77 -19.10 10.39 -2.09
C SER A 77 -19.39 9.74 -3.45
N ALA A 78 -19.59 10.55 -4.49
CA ALA A 78 -19.78 10.05 -5.85
C ALA A 78 -18.52 9.31 -6.36
N VAL A 79 -17.33 9.86 -6.08
CA VAL A 79 -16.07 9.21 -6.42
C VAL A 79 -15.92 7.88 -5.67
N ALA A 80 -16.23 7.84 -4.37
CA ALA A 80 -16.16 6.61 -3.58
C ALA A 80 -17.05 5.51 -4.18
N VAL A 81 -18.33 5.82 -4.41
CA VAL A 81 -19.30 4.86 -4.97
C VAL A 81 -18.84 4.35 -6.33
N ALA A 82 -18.39 5.24 -7.22
CA ALA A 82 -18.03 4.86 -8.57
C ALA A 82 -16.75 4.00 -8.62
N LEU A 83 -15.73 4.33 -7.82
CA LEU A 83 -14.49 3.57 -7.77
C LEU A 83 -14.61 2.25 -7.00
N ASP A 84 -15.49 2.16 -5.99
CA ASP A 84 -15.70 0.90 -5.28
C ASP A 84 -16.44 -0.12 -6.15
N GLN A 85 -17.32 0.35 -7.04
CA GLN A 85 -17.95 -0.48 -8.05
C GLN A 85 -16.98 -0.91 -9.17
N ALA A 86 -16.17 0.01 -9.66
CA ALA A 86 -15.33 -0.24 -10.83
C ALA A 86 -13.99 -0.91 -10.51
N VAL A 87 -13.44 -0.62 -9.33
CA VAL A 87 -12.11 -1.03 -8.90
C VAL A 87 -12.23 -1.58 -7.47
N PRO A 88 -12.81 -2.78 -7.31
CA PRO A 88 -13.05 -3.38 -6.00
C PRO A 88 -11.73 -3.66 -5.28
N LEU A 89 -11.75 -3.51 -3.96
CA LEU A 89 -10.57 -3.74 -3.13
C LEU A 89 -10.40 -5.24 -2.81
N PRO A 90 -9.15 -5.72 -2.78
CA PRO A 90 -8.83 -7.00 -2.18
C PRO A 90 -9.18 -7.06 -0.68
N GLN A 91 -9.33 -8.26 -0.15
CA GLN A 91 -9.48 -8.45 1.29
C GLN A 91 -8.27 -7.91 2.06
N GLY A 92 -8.51 -7.36 3.25
CA GLY A 92 -7.46 -6.77 4.07
C GLY A 92 -6.99 -5.39 3.60
N MET A 93 -7.67 -4.78 2.63
CA MET A 93 -7.41 -3.41 2.19
C MET A 93 -8.63 -2.51 2.38
N THR A 94 -8.37 -1.25 2.68
CA THR A 94 -9.39 -0.21 2.79
C THR A 94 -9.05 0.96 1.90
N ARG A 95 -10.10 1.66 1.44
CA ARG A 95 -10.00 2.90 0.68
C ARG A 95 -10.81 3.95 1.40
N GLN A 96 -10.20 5.10 1.61
CA GLN A 96 -10.88 6.27 2.15
C GLN A 96 -10.68 7.46 1.22
N TRP A 97 -11.65 8.37 1.23
CA TRP A 97 -11.64 9.59 0.45
C TRP A 97 -11.75 10.76 1.41
N VAL A 98 -10.69 11.55 1.49
CA VAL A 98 -10.58 12.67 2.42
C VAL A 98 -10.49 13.95 1.62
N VAL A 99 -11.40 14.90 1.87
CA VAL A 99 -11.35 16.20 1.20
C VAL A 99 -10.07 16.93 1.62
N ASP A 100 -9.34 17.46 0.64
CA ASP A 100 -8.15 18.24 0.89
C ASP A 100 -8.50 19.57 1.59
N SER A 101 -7.71 19.97 2.58
CA SER A 101 -7.99 21.18 3.36
C SER A 101 -7.88 22.46 2.54
N GLU A 102 -7.09 22.44 1.47
CA GLU A 102 -6.95 23.56 0.53
C GLU A 102 -7.98 23.49 -0.62
N GLN A 103 -8.90 22.52 -0.57
CA GLN A 103 -9.94 22.29 -1.58
C GLN A 103 -9.39 22.07 -2.99
N LEU A 104 -8.14 21.61 -3.12
CA LEU A 104 -7.52 21.30 -4.42
C LEU A 104 -8.05 19.99 -5.02
N GLY A 105 -8.72 19.17 -4.21
CA GLY A 105 -9.27 17.89 -4.61
C GLY A 105 -9.60 17.01 -3.41
N ILE A 106 -9.49 15.71 -3.61
CA ILE A 106 -9.70 14.69 -2.59
C ILE A 106 -8.51 13.74 -2.56
N TRP A 107 -8.05 13.39 -1.36
CA TRP A 107 -7.04 12.36 -1.13
C TRP A 107 -7.69 10.98 -1.22
N GLN A 108 -7.18 10.15 -2.11
CA GLN A 108 -7.38 8.72 -2.06
C GLN A 108 -6.39 8.12 -1.06
N GLU A 109 -6.88 7.52 0.01
CA GLU A 109 -6.05 6.81 0.99
C GLU A 109 -6.31 5.31 0.88
N LEU A 110 -5.31 4.57 0.44
CA LEU A 110 -5.33 3.12 0.36
C LEU A 110 -4.49 2.54 1.49
N SER A 111 -5.09 1.71 2.33
CA SER A 111 -4.42 1.11 3.47
C SER A 111 -4.49 -0.41 3.40
N ALA A 112 -3.38 -1.08 3.70
CA ALA A 112 -3.37 -2.51 3.99
C ALA A 112 -3.40 -2.71 5.50
N LEU A 113 -4.27 -3.61 5.97
CA LEU A 113 -4.46 -3.90 7.39
C LEU A 113 -3.74 -5.17 7.80
N ASN A 114 -3.26 -5.23 9.04
CA ASN A 114 -2.80 -6.47 9.66
C ASN A 114 -4.00 -7.31 10.15
N ALA A 115 -3.72 -8.47 10.74
CA ALA A 115 -4.76 -9.38 11.26
C ALA A 115 -5.60 -8.76 12.38
N ASP A 116 -5.04 -7.79 13.12
CA ASP A 116 -5.69 -7.06 14.21
C ASP A 116 -6.49 -5.83 13.70
N GLY A 117 -6.48 -5.58 12.39
CA GLY A 117 -7.16 -4.45 11.76
C GLY A 117 -6.39 -3.13 11.81
N GLU A 118 -5.14 -3.13 12.25
CA GLU A 118 -4.27 -1.95 12.27
C GLU A 118 -3.63 -1.70 10.90
N VAL A 119 -3.36 -0.44 10.59
CA VAL A 119 -2.73 -0.05 9.32
C VAL A 119 -1.26 -0.50 9.29
N LEU A 120 -0.95 -1.42 8.38
CA LEU A 120 0.40 -1.91 8.12
C LEU A 120 1.15 -0.99 7.14
N LEU A 121 0.46 -0.61 6.06
CA LEU A 121 1.00 0.25 5.00
C LEU A 121 -0.11 1.15 4.48
N GLN A 122 0.25 2.37 4.09
CA GLN A 122 -0.67 3.33 3.50
C GLN A 122 -0.05 4.01 2.28
N ARG A 123 -0.86 4.21 1.25
CA ARG A 123 -0.55 5.03 0.07
C ARG A 123 -1.60 6.12 -0.06
N ARG A 124 -1.15 7.33 -0.39
CA ARG A 124 -2.01 8.50 -0.58
C ARG A 124 -1.79 9.11 -1.95
N GLN A 125 -2.87 9.46 -2.64
CA GLN A 125 -2.82 10.17 -3.91
C GLN A 125 -3.85 11.30 -3.93
N LEU A 126 -3.40 12.51 -4.28
CA LEU A 126 -4.31 13.61 -4.52
C LEU A 126 -5.00 13.42 -5.89
N VAL A 127 -6.33 13.46 -5.86
CA VAL A 127 -7.18 13.41 -7.04
C VAL A 127 -7.85 14.78 -7.16
N SER A 128 -7.52 15.53 -8.20
CA SER A 128 -8.13 16.83 -8.48
C SER A 128 -8.98 16.76 -9.76
N PRO A 129 -10.10 17.51 -9.83
CA PRO A 129 -10.90 17.59 -11.05
C PRO A 129 -10.08 17.94 -12.30
N ALA A 130 -9.14 18.89 -12.16
CA ALA A 130 -8.30 19.37 -13.24
C ALA A 130 -7.33 18.30 -13.78
N ALA A 131 -6.75 17.47 -12.89
CA ALA A 131 -5.84 16.40 -13.31
C ALA A 131 -6.49 15.34 -14.19
N TYR A 132 -7.82 15.23 -14.15
CA TYR A 132 -8.60 14.25 -14.92
C TYR A 132 -9.52 14.91 -15.96
N GLY A 133 -9.39 16.22 -16.20
CA GLY A 133 -10.19 16.93 -17.20
C GLY A 133 -11.70 16.89 -16.94
N LEU A 134 -12.11 16.87 -15.68
CA LEU A 134 -13.52 16.66 -15.28
C LEU A 134 -14.33 17.96 -15.23
N CYS A 135 -13.65 19.10 -15.19
CA CYS A 135 -14.31 20.40 -15.24
C CYS A 135 -14.67 20.73 -16.69
N ARG A 136 -15.89 21.19 -16.90
CA ARG A 136 -16.26 21.80 -18.18
C ARG A 136 -15.54 23.15 -18.29
N SER A 137 -14.83 23.34 -19.39
CA SER A 137 -14.35 24.66 -19.84
C SER A 137 -15.50 25.53 -20.32
#